data_AF-A0A1V5RRL6-F1
#
_entry.id   AF-A0A1V5RRL6-F1
#
_cell.length_a   1.000
_cell.length_b   1.000
_cell.length_c   1.000
_cell.angle_alpha   90.00
_cell.angle_beta   90.00
_cell.angle_gamma   90.00
#
_symmetry.space_group_name_H-M   'P 1'
#
loop_
_entity.id
_entity.type
_entity.pdbx_description
1 polymer ?
#
loop_
_entity_poly.entity_id
_entity_poly.type
_entity_poly.pdbx_seq_one_letter_code
_entity_poly.pdbx_strand_id
1 'polypeptide(L)'
;MEVYGVKKIRKSDIERALGTAVTLYKESVTSLGECTLALVRNGKKKYLIAKGSGPMFDELEGKVTDDLKICPANHANRLVLNTYLPYTKPTTNKDGRPSIGLGDRLGEATPGHIKALGNKNIFPYFAQQSIRELNLTGRTFDGVIDDAAYAVFQCGYTAGWGADGDHLKKEEEIKTALRSGATMITLDSSEMIDNTIAGLPEKELLVRYGNVDEKTRTFYENLYKERTFTFGTLSLTLDTVSLMKDILIYGKALDYIQKIWETFPEFKGDEAFLEVSIDETATPTDPKSHLFIALELKRRGVLLKTLAPRFAGEFQKGIDYIGDLAQFERELIIHETIALAHDYRLSVHSGSDKFSIFPLLAKHIDRPFHVKTAGTNWLEAMHVVALTDPSLYRRMHTHALARFKDATAFYVVTTDLSKIKPLDKVSDQQLCDYLKDDNARQLLHITYGYLLQDKEEKGAYLFRDEFFALLGKEEELYQDLLAKHIGKHFELLGWKK
;
A
#
# COMPACT_ATOMS: atom_id res chain seq x y z
N MET A 1 -46.78 -17.83 4.54
CA MET A 1 -46.37 -17.25 3.25
C MET A 1 -45.24 -18.12 2.72
N GLU A 2 -45.50 -18.79 1.61
CA GLU A 2 -44.55 -19.73 0.99
C GLU A 2 -43.26 -19.00 0.59
N VAL A 3 -42.14 -19.55 1.06
CA VAL A 3 -40.79 -19.14 0.68
C VAL A 3 -40.57 -19.59 -0.75
N TYR A 4 -40.75 -18.69 -1.72
CA TYR A 4 -40.34 -18.93 -3.10
C TYR A 4 -38.88 -19.38 -3.10
N GLY A 5 -38.64 -20.58 -3.64
CA GLY A 5 -37.35 -21.25 -3.59
C GLY A 5 -36.24 -20.34 -4.11
N VAL A 6 -35.27 -20.03 -3.26
CA VAL A 6 -34.04 -19.33 -3.66
C VAL A 6 -33.47 -20.05 -4.89
N LYS A 7 -33.42 -19.36 -6.03
CA LYS A 7 -32.82 -19.87 -7.28
C LYS A 7 -31.35 -20.19 -7.02
N LYS A 8 -31.07 -21.40 -6.56
CA LYS A 8 -29.74 -21.78 -6.06
C LYS A 8 -28.76 -21.88 -7.23
N ILE A 9 -27.64 -21.15 -7.14
CA ILE A 9 -26.45 -21.40 -7.96
C ILE A 9 -25.77 -22.67 -7.42
N ARG A 10 -25.65 -23.70 -8.26
CA ARG A 10 -24.96 -24.95 -7.91
C ARG A 10 -23.65 -25.04 -8.70
N LYS A 11 -22.57 -25.44 -8.02
CA LYS A 11 -21.25 -25.66 -8.64
C LYS A 11 -21.35 -26.55 -9.89
N SER A 12 -22.13 -27.64 -9.84
CA SER A 12 -22.31 -28.56 -10.97
C SER A 12 -22.94 -27.91 -12.21
N ASP A 13 -23.84 -26.93 -12.04
CA ASP A 13 -24.43 -26.22 -13.18
C ASP A 13 -23.40 -25.28 -13.83
N ILE A 14 -22.53 -24.66 -13.01
CA ILE A 14 -21.44 -23.82 -13.48
C ILE A 14 -20.38 -24.64 -14.22
N GLU A 15 -19.98 -25.79 -13.68
CA GLU A 15 -19.01 -26.69 -14.31
C GLU A 15 -19.51 -27.21 -15.65
N ARG A 16 -20.80 -27.53 -15.75
CA ARG A 16 -21.45 -27.90 -17.02
C ARG A 16 -21.40 -26.74 -18.02
N ALA A 17 -21.73 -25.53 -17.59
CA ALA A 17 -21.76 -24.36 -18.48
C ALA A 17 -20.36 -23.91 -18.94
N LEU A 18 -19.32 -24.08 -18.11
CA LEU A 18 -17.93 -23.76 -18.44
C LEU A 18 -17.16 -24.93 -19.06
N GLY A 19 -17.68 -26.16 -19.00
CA GLY A 19 -17.04 -27.36 -19.52
C GLY A 19 -15.79 -27.79 -18.75
N THR A 20 -15.62 -27.33 -17.51
CA THR A 20 -14.43 -27.62 -16.69
C THR A 20 -14.75 -27.45 -15.20
N ALA A 21 -13.93 -28.07 -14.35
CA ALA A 21 -14.02 -27.93 -12.91
C ALA A 21 -13.78 -26.49 -12.47
N VAL A 22 -14.51 -26.05 -11.44
CA VAL A 22 -14.37 -24.69 -10.88
C VAL A 22 -14.28 -24.70 -9.36
N THR A 23 -13.72 -23.63 -8.81
CA THR A 23 -13.84 -23.30 -7.38
C THR A 23 -14.94 -22.27 -7.23
N LEU A 24 -16.04 -22.64 -6.55
CA LEU A 24 -17.10 -21.71 -6.17
C LEU A 24 -16.79 -21.12 -4.79
N TYR A 25 -16.65 -19.80 -4.72
CA TYR A 25 -16.45 -19.09 -3.46
C TYR A 25 -17.80 -18.94 -2.76
N LYS A 26 -18.01 -19.69 -1.67
CA LYS A 26 -19.35 -19.82 -1.06
C LYS A 26 -19.83 -18.51 -0.45
N GLU A 27 -18.92 -17.74 0.12
CA GLU A 27 -19.14 -16.46 0.77
C GLU A 27 -19.57 -15.37 -0.22
N SER A 28 -19.26 -15.55 -1.51
CA SER A 28 -19.69 -14.63 -2.57
C SER A 28 -21.13 -14.84 -3.04
N VAL A 29 -21.79 -15.94 -2.63
CA VAL A 29 -23.16 -16.24 -3.07
C VAL A 29 -24.13 -15.24 -2.46
N THR A 30 -24.58 -14.28 -3.28
CA THR A 30 -25.37 -13.13 -2.83
C THR A 30 -26.69 -13.05 -3.61
N SER A 31 -27.82 -12.96 -2.90
CA SER A 31 -29.14 -12.78 -3.50
C SER A 31 -29.53 -11.30 -3.50
N LEU A 32 -29.94 -10.81 -4.67
CA LEU A 32 -30.40 -9.44 -4.93
C LEU A 32 -31.78 -9.50 -5.57
N GLY A 33 -32.76 -9.99 -4.81
CA GLY A 33 -34.13 -10.22 -5.29
C GLY A 33 -34.19 -11.38 -6.28
N GLU A 34 -34.53 -11.08 -7.53
CA GLU A 34 -34.66 -12.09 -8.60
C GLU A 34 -33.33 -12.49 -9.25
N CYS A 35 -32.23 -11.81 -8.90
CA CYS A 35 -30.89 -12.13 -9.36
C CYS A 35 -30.04 -12.69 -8.21
N THR A 36 -29.42 -13.85 -8.41
CA THR A 36 -28.38 -14.37 -7.51
C THR A 36 -27.03 -14.30 -8.21
N LEU A 37 -26.01 -13.86 -7.49
CA LEU A 37 -24.63 -13.81 -7.95
C LEU A 37 -23.76 -14.83 -7.23
N ALA A 38 -22.67 -15.22 -7.87
CA ALA A 38 -21.55 -15.89 -7.24
C ALA A 38 -20.26 -15.57 -8.00
N LEU A 39 -19.13 -15.59 -7.31
CA LEU A 39 -17.79 -15.58 -7.92
C LEU A 39 -17.26 -17.00 -8.00
N VAL A 40 -16.63 -17.34 -9.12
CA VAL A 40 -15.97 -18.63 -9.33
C VAL A 40 -14.58 -18.44 -9.92
N ARG A 41 -13.65 -19.35 -9.60
CA ARG A 41 -12.35 -19.47 -10.28
C ARG A 41 -12.37 -20.68 -11.21
N ASN A 42 -11.90 -20.47 -12.43
CA ASN A 42 -11.66 -21.50 -13.43
C ASN A 42 -10.22 -21.31 -13.95
N GLY A 43 -9.31 -22.18 -13.48
CA GLY A 43 -7.88 -22.04 -13.71
C GLY A 43 -7.35 -20.69 -13.19
N LYS A 44 -6.77 -19.90 -14.10
CA LYS A 44 -6.20 -18.57 -13.78
C LYS A 44 -7.24 -17.44 -13.74
N LYS A 45 -8.49 -17.68 -14.16
CA LYS A 45 -9.48 -16.61 -14.37
C LYS A 45 -10.61 -16.71 -13.35
N LYS A 46 -11.10 -15.55 -12.91
CA LYS A 46 -12.33 -15.43 -12.12
C LYS A 46 -13.49 -15.02 -13.03
N TYR A 47 -14.68 -15.50 -12.69
CA TYR A 47 -15.93 -15.19 -13.38
C TYR A 47 -17.01 -14.85 -12.35
N LEU A 48 -17.80 -13.82 -12.65
CA LEU A 48 -19.08 -13.60 -12.00
C LEU A 48 -20.13 -14.47 -12.70
N ILE A 49 -20.90 -15.20 -11.90
CA ILE A 49 -22.03 -16.00 -12.35
C ILE A 49 -23.28 -15.30 -11.85
N ALA A 50 -24.17 -14.90 -12.77
CA ALA A 50 -25.49 -14.39 -12.43
C ALA A 50 -26.57 -15.38 -12.86
N LYS A 51 -27.57 -15.59 -12.00
CA LYS A 51 -28.73 -16.45 -12.27
C LYS A 51 -30.01 -15.70 -11.96
N GLY A 52 -31.01 -15.82 -12.84
CA GLY A 52 -32.31 -15.18 -12.69
C GLY A 52 -32.50 -14.00 -13.64
N SER A 53 -33.02 -12.88 -13.14
CA SER A 53 -33.41 -11.73 -13.97
C SER A 53 -33.31 -10.41 -13.21
N GLY A 54 -33.33 -9.30 -13.93
CA GLY A 54 -33.39 -7.95 -13.38
C GLY A 54 -32.23 -7.06 -13.84
N PRO A 55 -32.25 -5.77 -13.48
CA PRO A 55 -31.32 -4.77 -14.01
C PRO A 55 -29.85 -5.16 -13.90
N MET A 56 -29.44 -5.70 -12.74
CA MET A 56 -28.07 -6.18 -12.57
C MET A 56 -27.71 -7.34 -13.51
N PHE A 57 -28.61 -8.30 -13.70
CA PHE A 57 -28.39 -9.39 -14.64
C PHE A 57 -28.22 -8.83 -16.05
N ASP A 58 -29.02 -7.84 -16.44
CA ASP A 58 -29.04 -7.26 -17.77
C ASP A 58 -27.78 -6.41 -18.05
N GLU A 59 -27.36 -5.59 -17.09
CA GLU A 59 -26.19 -4.70 -17.18
C GLU A 59 -24.85 -5.44 -17.16
N LEU A 60 -24.76 -6.62 -16.53
CA LEU A 60 -23.53 -7.41 -16.55
C LEU A 60 -23.21 -7.87 -17.99
N GLU A 61 -21.99 -7.59 -18.43
CA GLU A 61 -21.41 -8.09 -19.67
C GLU A 61 -21.05 -9.57 -19.50
N GLY A 62 -21.69 -10.45 -20.27
CA GLY A 62 -21.44 -11.88 -20.17
C GLY A 62 -22.24 -12.70 -21.16
N LYS A 63 -21.86 -13.97 -21.29
CA LYS A 63 -22.57 -14.92 -22.16
C LYS A 63 -23.59 -15.69 -21.34
N VAL A 64 -24.84 -15.71 -21.79
CA VAL A 64 -25.86 -16.60 -21.23
C VAL A 64 -25.63 -18.01 -21.77
N THR A 65 -25.53 -18.99 -20.89
CA THR A 65 -25.40 -20.42 -21.19
C THR A 65 -26.26 -21.19 -20.20
N ASP A 66 -27.18 -22.00 -20.71
CA ASP A 66 -28.32 -22.53 -19.96
C ASP A 66 -29.13 -21.40 -19.29
N ASP A 67 -29.18 -21.36 -17.96
CA ASP A 67 -29.86 -20.39 -17.10
C ASP A 67 -28.89 -19.48 -16.33
N LEU A 68 -27.61 -19.48 -16.70
CA LEU A 68 -26.53 -18.71 -16.09
C LEU A 68 -25.99 -17.68 -17.07
N LYS A 69 -25.77 -16.44 -16.60
CA LYS A 69 -24.91 -15.48 -17.30
C LYS A 69 -23.51 -15.60 -16.73
N ILE A 70 -22.56 -15.95 -17.59
CA ILE A 70 -21.15 -16.10 -17.28
C ILE A 70 -20.45 -14.81 -17.69
N CYS A 71 -20.04 -14.04 -16.70
CA CYS A 71 -19.48 -12.70 -16.87
C CYS A 71 -18.00 -12.73 -16.50
N PRO A 72 -17.08 -12.24 -17.34
CA PRO A 72 -15.68 -12.09 -16.94
C PRO A 72 -15.58 -11.15 -15.73
N ALA A 73 -14.70 -11.45 -14.78
CA ALA A 73 -14.37 -10.53 -13.70
C ALA A 73 -13.47 -9.40 -14.23
N ASN A 74 -14.05 -8.45 -14.97
CA ASN A 74 -13.37 -7.31 -15.60
C ASN A 74 -13.84 -5.98 -15.01
N HIS A 75 -13.17 -4.89 -15.39
CA HIS A 75 -13.49 -3.54 -14.92
C HIS A 75 -14.97 -3.17 -15.10
N ALA A 76 -15.53 -3.38 -16.29
CA ALA A 76 -16.93 -3.03 -16.60
C ALA A 76 -17.91 -3.73 -15.65
N ASN A 77 -17.75 -5.04 -15.45
CA ASN A 77 -18.59 -5.80 -14.52
C ASN A 77 -18.34 -5.44 -13.05
N ARG A 78 -17.13 -5.01 -12.68
CA ARG A 78 -16.86 -4.47 -11.33
C ARG A 78 -17.63 -3.18 -11.10
N LEU A 79 -17.72 -2.28 -12.09
CA LEU A 79 -18.52 -1.06 -11.97
C LEU A 79 -20.01 -1.37 -11.78
N VAL A 80 -20.55 -2.34 -12.53
CA VAL A 80 -21.92 -2.83 -12.30
C VAL A 80 -22.05 -3.40 -10.87
N LEU A 81 -21.09 -4.22 -10.42
CA LEU A 81 -21.07 -4.78 -9.07
C LEU A 81 -21.15 -3.67 -8.00
N ASN A 82 -20.37 -2.60 -8.15
CA ASN A 82 -20.36 -1.46 -7.22
C ASN A 82 -21.72 -0.74 -7.11
N THR A 83 -22.50 -0.69 -8.20
CA THR A 83 -23.84 -0.08 -8.19
C THR A 83 -24.81 -0.86 -7.31
N TYR A 84 -24.77 -2.20 -7.39
CA TYR A 84 -25.74 -3.08 -6.72
C TYR A 84 -25.27 -3.60 -5.37
N LEU A 85 -23.96 -3.62 -5.12
CA LEU A 85 -23.33 -4.03 -3.87
C LEU A 85 -22.37 -2.92 -3.40
N PRO A 86 -22.87 -1.83 -2.79
CA PRO A 86 -22.03 -0.66 -2.47
C PRO A 86 -20.80 -0.95 -1.60
N TYR A 87 -20.79 -2.06 -0.84
CA TYR A 87 -19.62 -2.48 -0.05
C TYR A 87 -18.42 -2.91 -0.91
N THR A 88 -18.62 -3.21 -2.20
CA THR A 88 -17.53 -3.50 -3.15
C THR A 88 -16.87 -2.23 -3.69
N LYS A 89 -17.41 -1.04 -3.39
CA LYS A 89 -16.77 0.24 -3.71
C LYS A 89 -15.82 0.66 -2.57
N PRO A 90 -14.61 1.18 -2.87
CA PRO A 90 -13.77 1.80 -1.86
C PRO A 90 -14.50 2.94 -1.12
N THR A 91 -14.20 3.11 0.16
CA THR A 91 -14.70 4.19 1.02
C THR A 91 -13.54 4.92 1.72
N THR A 92 -13.81 6.09 2.28
CA THR A 92 -12.86 6.78 3.17
C THR A 92 -12.94 6.24 4.59
N ASN A 93 -11.85 6.32 5.35
CA ASN A 93 -11.78 5.92 6.76
C ASN A 93 -12.42 6.98 7.67
N LYS A 94 -13.72 7.22 7.50
CA LYS A 94 -14.48 8.29 8.20
C LYS A 94 -14.50 8.11 9.72
N ASP A 95 -14.51 6.86 10.18
CA ASP A 95 -14.52 6.52 11.61
C ASP A 95 -13.15 6.71 12.29
N GLY A 96 -12.11 7.09 11.53
CA GLY A 96 -10.78 7.35 12.07
C GLY A 96 -10.09 6.10 12.63
N ARG A 97 -10.49 4.88 12.23
CA ARG A 97 -9.90 3.62 12.70
C ARG A 97 -8.39 3.57 12.44
N PRO A 98 -7.59 2.82 13.22
CA PRO A 98 -6.23 2.48 12.83
C PRO A 98 -6.26 1.90 11.43
N SER A 99 -5.34 2.29 10.55
CA SER A 99 -5.40 1.90 9.15
C SER A 99 -4.13 1.27 8.65
N ILE A 100 -4.27 0.33 7.72
CA ILE A 100 -3.12 -0.32 7.10
C ILE A 100 -3.24 -0.35 5.58
N GLY A 101 -2.14 0.00 4.94
CA GLY A 101 -1.87 -0.23 3.54
C GLY A 101 -1.52 -1.68 3.29
N LEU A 102 -2.33 -2.38 2.51
CA LEU A 102 -2.17 -3.80 2.22
C LEU A 102 -1.86 -4.00 0.74
N GLY A 103 -0.80 -3.33 0.26
CA GLY A 103 -0.47 -3.28 -1.15
C GLY A 103 -0.24 -4.66 -1.75
N ASP A 104 -0.89 -4.92 -2.87
CA ASP A 104 -0.84 -6.20 -3.56
C ASP A 104 -0.35 -5.98 -4.98
N ARG A 105 0.84 -6.51 -5.29
CA ARG A 105 1.48 -6.43 -6.62
C ARG A 105 0.91 -7.44 -7.62
N LEU A 106 0.10 -8.39 -7.15
CA LEU A 106 -0.31 -9.58 -7.88
C LEU A 106 -1.81 -9.60 -8.19
N GLY A 107 -2.63 -8.99 -7.33
CA GLY A 107 -4.09 -9.02 -7.45
C GLY A 107 -4.74 -10.27 -6.82
N GLU A 108 -4.01 -10.97 -5.94
CA GLU A 108 -4.42 -12.26 -5.36
C GLU A 108 -4.30 -12.30 -3.83
N ALA A 109 -3.79 -11.24 -3.18
CA ALA A 109 -3.47 -11.24 -1.74
C ALA A 109 -4.67 -10.85 -0.85
N THR A 110 -5.59 -10.04 -1.38
CA THR A 110 -6.70 -9.46 -0.60
C THR A 110 -7.53 -10.48 0.20
N PRO A 111 -7.85 -11.69 -0.31
CA PRO A 111 -8.53 -12.70 0.51
C PRO A 111 -7.72 -13.12 1.76
N GLY A 112 -6.39 -13.24 1.63
CA GLY A 112 -5.49 -13.51 2.76
C GLY A 112 -5.40 -12.33 3.73
N HIS A 113 -5.44 -11.10 3.20
CA HIS A 113 -5.55 -9.88 4.01
C HIS A 113 -6.84 -9.82 4.82
N ILE A 114 -7.98 -10.15 4.22
CA ILE A 114 -9.28 -10.25 4.89
C ILE A 114 -9.22 -11.31 6.01
N LYS A 115 -8.60 -12.46 5.72
CA LYS A 115 -8.36 -13.52 6.71
C LYS A 115 -7.48 -13.03 7.87
N ALA A 116 -6.44 -12.25 7.60
CA ALA A 116 -5.56 -11.65 8.62
C ALA A 116 -6.31 -10.67 9.54
N LEU A 117 -7.18 -9.83 8.96
CA LEU A 117 -7.99 -8.86 9.70
C LEU A 117 -8.95 -9.58 10.66
N GLY A 118 -9.68 -10.59 10.17
CA GLY A 118 -10.73 -11.23 10.95
C GLY A 118 -11.76 -10.19 11.42
N ASN A 119 -11.95 -10.06 12.73
CA ASN A 119 -12.88 -9.09 13.33
C ASN A 119 -12.19 -7.88 13.97
N LYS A 120 -10.92 -7.60 13.65
CA LYS A 120 -10.19 -6.45 14.22
C LYS A 120 -10.77 -5.14 13.71
N ASN A 121 -10.80 -4.12 14.56
CA ASN A 121 -11.25 -2.77 14.22
C ASN A 121 -10.17 -1.96 13.48
N ILE A 122 -9.73 -2.45 12.32
CA ILE A 122 -8.70 -1.83 11.48
C ILE A 122 -9.34 -1.48 10.13
N PHE A 123 -9.04 -0.30 9.59
CA PHE A 123 -9.46 0.08 8.25
C PHE A 123 -8.42 -0.36 7.21
N PRO A 124 -8.74 -1.29 6.30
CA PRO A 124 -7.80 -1.76 5.30
C PRO A 124 -7.84 -0.91 4.03
N TYR A 125 -6.69 -0.49 3.57
CA TYR A 125 -6.49 -0.04 2.19
C TYR A 125 -6.03 -1.25 1.36
N PHE A 126 -6.99 -2.04 0.87
CA PHE A 126 -6.71 -3.24 0.08
C PHE A 126 -6.16 -2.91 -1.30
N ALA A 127 -6.61 -1.82 -1.91
CA ALA A 127 -6.06 -1.34 -3.16
C ALA A 127 -5.00 -0.28 -2.87
N GLN A 128 -3.73 -0.68 -2.81
CA GLN A 128 -2.62 0.25 -2.69
C GLN A 128 -1.50 -0.18 -3.63
N GLN A 129 -1.08 0.71 -4.51
CA GLN A 129 0.14 0.55 -5.30
C GLN A 129 0.71 1.92 -5.68
N SER A 130 2.03 1.99 -5.78
CA SER A 130 2.68 3.18 -6.33
C SER A 130 2.78 3.15 -7.84
N ILE A 131 2.99 4.31 -8.48
CA ILE A 131 3.24 4.40 -9.94
C ILE A 131 4.43 3.53 -10.35
N ARG A 132 5.51 3.51 -9.55
CA ARG A 132 6.66 2.62 -9.75
C ARG A 132 6.22 1.15 -9.81
N GLU A 133 5.34 0.72 -8.90
CA GLU A 133 4.87 -0.66 -8.87
C GLU A 133 3.94 -1.00 -10.03
N LEU A 134 3.04 -0.09 -10.42
CA LEU A 134 2.19 -0.25 -11.61
C LEU A 134 3.05 -0.44 -12.86
N ASN A 135 4.06 0.41 -13.05
CA ASN A 135 4.97 0.33 -14.20
C ASN A 135 5.77 -0.98 -14.21
N LEU A 136 6.35 -1.37 -13.07
CA LEU A 136 7.17 -2.59 -12.97
C LEU A 136 6.34 -3.88 -13.07
N THR A 137 5.03 -3.85 -12.79
CA THR A 137 4.13 -5.00 -12.93
C THR A 137 3.29 -4.99 -14.21
N GLY A 138 3.35 -3.91 -15.00
CA GLY A 138 2.48 -3.71 -16.16
C GLY A 138 0.99 -3.71 -15.79
N ARG A 139 0.64 -3.21 -14.59
CA ARG A 139 -0.74 -3.11 -14.09
C ARG A 139 -1.23 -1.67 -14.20
N THR A 140 -2.55 -1.49 -14.08
CA THR A 140 -3.21 -0.20 -13.99
C THR A 140 -3.85 -0.03 -12.63
N PHE A 141 -4.05 1.21 -12.19
CA PHE A 141 -4.69 1.48 -10.91
C PHE A 141 -6.15 1.01 -10.86
N ASP A 142 -6.88 1.08 -11.99
CA ASP A 142 -8.19 0.44 -12.13
C ASP A 142 -8.13 -1.06 -11.80
N GLY A 143 -7.12 -1.77 -12.34
CA GLY A 143 -6.93 -3.20 -12.05
C GLY A 143 -6.67 -3.49 -10.57
N VAL A 144 -5.93 -2.61 -9.87
CA VAL A 144 -5.70 -2.76 -8.42
C VAL A 144 -7.02 -2.66 -7.63
N ILE A 145 -7.87 -1.70 -7.99
CA ILE A 145 -9.20 -1.54 -7.37
C ILE A 145 -10.12 -2.71 -7.77
N ASP A 146 -10.05 -3.16 -9.02
CA ASP A 146 -10.84 -4.29 -9.51
C ASP A 146 -10.55 -5.56 -8.71
N ASP A 147 -9.26 -5.89 -8.54
CA ASP A 147 -8.82 -7.08 -7.81
C ASP A 147 -9.28 -7.05 -6.34
N ALA A 148 -9.16 -5.89 -5.67
CA ALA A 148 -9.64 -5.71 -4.31
C ALA A 148 -11.18 -5.79 -4.20
N ALA A 149 -11.91 -5.16 -5.12
CA ALA A 149 -13.38 -5.19 -5.16
C ALA A 149 -13.92 -6.62 -5.36
N TYR A 150 -13.29 -7.39 -6.26
CA TYR A 150 -13.64 -8.79 -6.45
C TYR A 150 -13.28 -9.65 -5.24
N ALA A 151 -12.17 -9.37 -4.56
CA ALA A 151 -11.79 -10.11 -3.36
C ALA A 151 -12.70 -9.83 -2.16
N VAL A 152 -13.18 -8.59 -1.96
CA VAL A 152 -14.17 -8.31 -0.90
C VAL A 152 -15.50 -8.99 -1.20
N PHE A 153 -15.92 -9.04 -2.47
CA PHE A 153 -17.08 -9.83 -2.89
C PHE A 153 -16.84 -11.33 -2.71
N GLN A 154 -15.66 -11.83 -3.08
CA GLN A 154 -15.23 -13.23 -2.91
C GLN A 154 -15.41 -13.70 -1.46
N CYS A 155 -15.03 -12.86 -0.51
CA CYS A 155 -15.00 -13.18 0.93
C CYS A 155 -16.25 -12.70 1.69
N GLY A 156 -17.21 -12.05 1.03
CA GLY A 156 -18.35 -11.42 1.70
C GLY A 156 -17.94 -10.34 2.72
N TYR A 157 -16.82 -9.64 2.48
CA TYR A 157 -16.32 -8.61 3.39
C TYR A 157 -17.05 -7.29 3.17
N THR A 158 -17.81 -6.83 4.18
CA THR A 158 -18.69 -5.65 4.07
C THR A 158 -18.33 -4.50 5.01
N ALA A 159 -17.25 -4.62 5.80
CA ALA A 159 -16.88 -3.66 6.84
C ALA A 159 -16.16 -2.38 6.33
N GLY A 160 -16.21 -2.13 5.03
CA GLY A 160 -15.55 -1.00 4.37
C GLY A 160 -14.03 -1.18 4.22
N TRP A 161 -13.50 -0.62 3.13
CA TRP A 161 -12.10 -0.71 2.72
C TRP A 161 -11.75 0.49 1.84
N GLY A 162 -10.48 0.84 1.72
CA GLY A 162 -10.02 1.99 0.93
C GLY A 162 -9.12 1.64 -0.24
N ALA A 163 -8.96 2.63 -1.12
CA ALA A 163 -8.01 2.60 -2.22
C ALA A 163 -7.05 3.78 -2.09
N ASP A 164 -5.75 3.51 -1.97
CA ASP A 164 -4.68 4.50 -1.84
C ASP A 164 -3.86 4.58 -3.13
N GLY A 165 -3.90 5.75 -3.78
CA GLY A 165 -2.94 6.12 -4.81
C GLY A 165 -1.61 6.47 -4.15
N ASP A 166 -0.69 5.53 -4.12
CA ASP A 166 0.54 5.61 -3.32
C ASP A 166 1.68 6.34 -4.07
N HIS A 167 2.46 7.15 -3.35
CA HIS A 167 3.57 7.96 -3.90
C HIS A 167 3.25 8.67 -5.24
N LEU A 168 2.11 9.35 -5.34
CA LEU A 168 1.78 10.16 -6.51
C LEU A 168 2.53 11.49 -6.44
N LYS A 169 3.02 11.96 -7.59
CA LYS A 169 3.86 13.16 -7.66
C LYS A 169 3.28 14.25 -8.54
N LYS A 170 2.39 13.89 -9.48
CA LYS A 170 1.85 14.81 -10.49
C LYS A 170 0.33 14.91 -10.40
N GLU A 171 -0.19 16.08 -10.77
CA GLU A 171 -1.65 16.33 -10.80
C GLU A 171 -2.41 15.34 -11.68
N GLU A 172 -1.85 14.95 -12.84
CA GLU A 172 -2.49 13.97 -13.73
C GLU A 172 -2.53 12.55 -13.13
N GLU A 173 -1.54 12.19 -12.31
CA GLU A 173 -1.53 10.91 -11.60
C GLU A 173 -2.63 10.90 -10.53
N ILE A 174 -2.76 12.00 -9.77
CA ILE A 174 -3.81 12.20 -8.75
C ILE A 174 -5.19 12.16 -9.39
N LYS A 175 -5.38 12.90 -10.48
CA LYS A 175 -6.63 12.92 -11.25
C LYS A 175 -7.00 11.53 -11.76
N THR A 176 -6.02 10.78 -12.24
CA THR A 176 -6.23 9.39 -12.70
C THR A 176 -6.65 8.49 -11.53
N ALA A 177 -5.96 8.56 -10.39
CA ALA A 177 -6.26 7.77 -9.21
C ALA A 177 -7.66 8.08 -8.64
N LEU A 178 -8.01 9.36 -8.49
CA LEU A 178 -9.34 9.80 -8.04
C LEU A 178 -10.45 9.32 -8.99
N ARG A 179 -10.25 9.46 -10.31
CA ARG A 179 -11.21 8.97 -11.32
C ARG A 179 -11.43 7.46 -11.22
N SER A 180 -10.38 6.69 -10.96
CA SER A 180 -10.45 5.24 -10.76
C SER A 180 -11.17 4.83 -9.47
N GLY A 181 -11.29 5.76 -8.50
CA GLY A 181 -11.98 5.56 -7.22
C GLY A 181 -11.05 5.51 -6.02
N ALA A 182 -9.85 6.10 -6.09
CA ALA A 182 -9.01 6.30 -4.91
C ALA A 182 -9.75 7.08 -3.83
N THR A 183 -9.68 6.59 -2.60
CA THR A 183 -10.22 7.25 -1.39
C THR A 183 -9.12 7.75 -0.47
N MET A 184 -7.87 7.54 -0.84
CA MET A 184 -6.69 8.15 -0.27
C MET A 184 -5.69 8.47 -1.38
N ILE A 185 -5.04 9.61 -1.28
CA ILE A 185 -3.96 10.04 -2.15
C ILE A 185 -2.77 10.31 -1.29
N THR A 186 -1.68 9.61 -1.56
CA THR A 186 -0.40 9.83 -0.91
C THR A 186 0.47 10.67 -1.83
N LEU A 187 0.55 11.96 -1.49
CA LEU A 187 1.33 12.92 -2.24
C LEU A 187 2.80 12.85 -1.81
N ASP A 188 3.63 12.33 -2.71
CA ASP A 188 5.07 12.34 -2.57
C ASP A 188 5.62 13.68 -3.07
N SER A 189 6.11 14.48 -2.12
CA SER A 189 6.70 15.80 -2.41
C SER A 189 8.24 15.78 -2.42
N SER A 190 8.87 14.61 -2.43
CA SER A 190 10.33 14.45 -2.35
C SER A 190 11.09 15.16 -3.49
N GLU A 191 10.51 15.24 -4.69
CA GLU A 191 11.15 15.94 -5.82
C GLU A 191 11.20 17.47 -5.63
N MET A 192 10.38 18.01 -4.74
CA MET A 192 10.38 19.43 -4.38
C MET A 192 11.33 19.73 -3.20
N ILE A 193 11.94 18.70 -2.62
CA ILE A 193 12.82 18.81 -1.45
C ILE A 193 14.28 18.92 -1.89
N ASP A 194 14.95 20.00 -1.46
CA ASP A 194 16.38 20.20 -1.72
C ASP A 194 17.24 19.42 -0.70
N ASN A 195 17.59 18.19 -1.08
CA ASN A 195 18.42 17.30 -0.27
C ASN A 195 19.87 17.81 -0.09
N THR A 196 20.31 18.86 -0.80
CA THR A 196 21.67 19.40 -0.66
C THR A 196 21.83 20.32 0.55
N ILE A 197 20.73 20.80 1.14
CA ILE A 197 20.74 21.83 2.19
C ILE A 197 21.08 21.27 3.57
N ALA A 198 20.59 20.07 3.90
CA ALA A 198 20.63 19.55 5.28
C ALA A 198 22.05 19.52 5.87
N GLY A 199 23.03 19.13 5.06
CA GLY A 199 24.45 19.01 5.42
C GLY A 199 25.30 20.26 5.17
N LEU A 200 24.74 21.40 4.74
CA LEU A 200 25.54 22.58 4.44
C LEU A 200 26.17 23.19 5.71
N PRO A 201 27.43 23.67 5.62
CA PRO A 201 28.00 24.57 6.62
C PRO A 201 27.19 25.86 6.72
N GLU A 202 27.14 26.45 7.92
CA GLU A 202 26.32 27.65 8.21
C GLU A 202 26.62 28.83 7.26
N LYS A 203 27.89 29.06 6.93
CA LYS A 203 28.28 30.13 5.99
C LYS A 203 27.66 29.94 4.60
N GLU A 204 27.61 28.70 4.11
CA GLU A 204 27.01 28.40 2.81
C GLU A 204 25.48 28.46 2.88
N LEU A 205 24.90 28.00 3.99
CA LEU A 205 23.47 28.14 4.25
C LEU A 205 23.04 29.61 4.20
N LEU A 206 23.77 30.52 4.85
CA LEU A 206 23.49 31.96 4.84
C LEU A 206 23.52 32.54 3.41
N VAL A 207 24.48 32.11 2.59
CA VAL A 207 24.56 32.54 1.18
C VAL A 207 23.35 32.02 0.39
N ARG A 208 22.99 30.74 0.57
CA ARG A 208 21.81 30.15 -0.10
C ARG A 208 20.52 30.83 0.35
N TYR A 209 20.36 31.06 1.64
CA TYR A 209 19.21 31.74 2.21
C TYR A 209 19.14 33.20 1.75
N GLY A 210 20.28 33.90 1.64
CA GLY A 210 20.34 35.27 1.12
C GLY A 210 19.81 35.43 -0.31
N ASN A 211 19.79 34.36 -1.11
CA ASN A 211 19.19 34.33 -2.45
C ASN A 211 17.67 34.13 -2.44
N VAL A 212 17.06 33.80 -1.30
CA VAL A 212 15.60 33.81 -1.12
C VAL A 212 15.13 35.26 -1.09
N ASP A 213 14.03 35.55 -1.78
CA ASP A 213 13.51 36.91 -1.86
C ASP A 213 13.21 37.48 -0.47
N GLU A 214 13.47 38.78 -0.30
CA GLU A 214 13.38 39.46 0.99
C GLU A 214 11.97 39.38 1.61
N LYS A 215 10.93 39.39 0.78
CA LYS A 215 9.54 39.29 1.24
C LYS A 215 9.27 37.93 1.87
N THR A 216 9.69 36.84 1.22
CA THR A 216 9.57 35.48 1.76
C THR A 216 10.38 35.32 3.03
N ARG A 217 11.63 35.80 3.07
CA ARG A 217 12.45 35.76 4.29
C ARG A 217 11.77 36.49 5.44
N THR A 218 11.41 37.75 5.22
CA THR A 218 10.74 38.59 6.23
C THR A 218 9.45 37.94 6.74
N PHE A 219 8.67 37.33 5.85
CA PHE A 219 7.45 36.63 6.20
C PHE A 219 7.70 35.49 7.20
N TYR A 220 8.58 34.54 6.87
CA TYR A 220 8.87 33.41 7.74
C TYR A 220 9.61 33.83 9.02
N GLU A 221 10.56 34.76 8.91
CA GLU A 221 11.31 35.26 10.06
C GLU A 221 10.37 35.91 11.09
N ASN A 222 9.44 36.76 10.64
CA ASN A 222 8.47 37.39 11.54
C ASN A 222 7.57 36.37 12.23
N LEU A 223 7.23 35.27 11.56
CA LEU A 223 6.33 34.25 12.09
C LEU A 223 7.01 33.25 13.03
N TYR A 224 8.29 32.92 12.80
CA TYR A 224 8.88 31.72 13.40
C TYR A 224 10.26 31.92 14.01
N LYS A 225 11.03 32.93 13.61
CA LYS A 225 12.43 33.09 14.04
C LYS A 225 12.54 33.23 15.55
N GLU A 226 13.36 32.37 16.16
CA GLU A 226 13.58 32.28 17.62
C GLU A 226 12.30 32.05 18.44
N ARG A 227 11.20 31.63 17.80
CA ARG A 227 9.96 31.34 18.51
C ARG A 227 10.00 29.94 19.09
N THR A 228 9.53 29.83 20.32
CA THR A 228 9.40 28.56 21.04
C THR A 228 7.95 28.12 21.08
N PHE A 229 7.70 26.87 20.70
CA PHE A 229 6.40 26.21 20.73
C PHE A 229 6.42 25.14 21.80
N THR A 230 5.40 25.13 22.67
CA THR A 230 5.32 24.22 23.80
C THR A 230 4.08 23.34 23.72
N PHE A 231 4.27 22.03 23.87
CA PHE A 231 3.24 21.00 23.85
C PHE A 231 3.41 20.11 25.09
N GLY A 232 2.72 20.46 26.18
CA GLY A 232 2.95 19.82 27.48
C GLY A 232 4.38 20.07 27.98
N THR A 233 5.19 19.02 28.12
CA THR A 233 6.59 19.10 28.54
C THR A 233 7.59 19.27 27.38
N LEU A 234 7.13 19.10 26.13
CA LEU A 234 7.96 19.31 24.95
C LEU A 234 8.02 20.82 24.63
N SER A 235 9.23 21.35 24.49
CA SER A 235 9.46 22.70 23.96
C SER A 235 10.43 22.63 22.78
N LEU A 236 10.03 23.20 21.64
CA LEU A 236 10.83 23.26 20.43
C LEU A 236 10.98 24.72 20.00
N THR A 237 12.22 25.18 19.88
CA THR A 237 12.54 26.50 19.32
C THR A 237 12.90 26.36 17.85
N LEU A 238 12.20 27.09 16.99
CA LEU A 238 12.59 27.28 15.60
C LEU A 238 13.68 28.37 15.58
N ASP A 239 14.90 27.97 15.92
CA ASP A 239 16.07 28.86 15.86
C ASP A 239 16.37 29.27 14.41
N THR A 240 17.12 30.35 14.27
CA THR A 240 17.43 30.97 12.98
C THR A 240 18.02 29.97 11.97
N VAL A 241 18.92 29.08 12.41
CA VAL A 241 19.60 28.13 11.50
C VAL A 241 18.64 27.05 11.05
N SER A 242 17.90 26.44 11.97
CA SER A 242 16.86 25.44 11.63
C SER A 242 15.81 26.03 10.70
N LEU A 243 15.30 27.23 11.00
CA LEU A 243 14.29 27.90 10.17
C LEU A 243 14.79 28.16 8.74
N MET A 244 16.03 28.65 8.58
CA MET A 244 16.62 28.87 7.24
C MET A 244 16.71 27.57 6.44
N LYS A 245 17.14 26.47 7.09
CA LYS A 245 17.19 25.15 6.47
C LYS A 245 15.79 24.71 6.04
N ASP A 246 14.81 24.79 6.94
CA ASP A 246 13.45 24.31 6.68
C ASP A 246 12.77 25.06 5.55
N ILE A 247 12.96 26.38 5.45
CA ILE A 247 12.44 27.18 4.33
C ILE A 247 13.04 26.72 2.99
N LEU A 248 14.35 26.51 2.95
CA LEU A 248 15.06 26.07 1.74
C LEU A 248 14.72 24.62 1.34
N ILE A 249 14.57 23.74 2.33
CA ILE A 249 14.29 22.31 2.12
C ILE A 249 12.81 22.09 1.75
N TYR A 250 11.88 22.70 2.49
CA TYR A 250 10.46 22.34 2.43
C TYR A 250 9.56 23.42 1.80
N GLY A 251 10.03 24.66 1.63
CA GLY A 251 9.18 25.77 1.15
C GLY A 251 8.45 25.46 -0.17
N LYS A 252 9.18 24.92 -1.16
CA LYS A 252 8.60 24.51 -2.46
C LYS A 252 7.64 23.32 -2.32
N ALA A 253 7.96 22.35 -1.46
CA ALA A 253 7.08 21.21 -1.20
C ALA A 253 5.76 21.68 -0.58
N LEU A 254 5.81 22.61 0.38
CA LEU A 254 4.62 23.20 1.00
C LEU A 254 3.75 23.99 0.01
N ASP A 255 4.37 24.74 -0.90
CA ASP A 255 3.66 25.42 -1.99
C ASP A 255 2.95 24.41 -2.90
N TYR A 256 3.62 23.30 -3.24
CA TYR A 256 3.03 22.26 -4.06
C TYR A 256 1.89 21.53 -3.35
N ILE A 257 2.06 21.15 -2.08
CA ILE A 257 1.01 20.52 -1.27
C ILE A 257 -0.23 21.41 -1.20
N GLN A 258 -0.05 22.71 -0.96
CA GLN A 258 -1.18 23.66 -0.95
C GLN A 258 -1.87 23.71 -2.31
N LYS A 259 -1.10 23.79 -3.42
CA LYS A 259 -1.67 23.77 -4.77
C LYS A 259 -2.53 22.53 -4.99
N ILE A 260 -2.05 21.35 -4.61
CA ILE A 260 -2.79 20.08 -4.74
C ILE A 260 -4.07 20.12 -3.89
N TRP A 261 -3.98 20.55 -2.64
CA TRP A 261 -5.13 20.70 -1.75
C TRP A 261 -6.22 21.63 -2.32
N GLU A 262 -5.81 22.71 -2.98
CA GLU A 262 -6.73 23.68 -3.58
C GLU A 262 -7.35 23.17 -4.89
N THR A 263 -6.58 22.38 -5.65
CA THR A 263 -6.96 21.90 -6.99
C THR A 263 -8.01 20.79 -6.95
N PHE A 264 -7.95 19.89 -5.96
CA PHE A 264 -8.82 18.71 -5.89
C PHE A 264 -9.90 18.88 -4.80
N PRO A 265 -11.17 19.14 -5.18
CA PRO A 265 -12.27 19.32 -4.23
C PRO A 265 -12.60 18.05 -3.42
N GLU A 266 -12.25 16.87 -3.91
CA GLU A 266 -12.49 15.57 -3.27
C GLU A 266 -11.90 15.51 -1.84
N PHE A 267 -10.80 16.22 -1.60
CA PHE A 267 -10.19 16.33 -0.27
C PHE A 267 -11.04 17.12 0.71
N LYS A 268 -11.68 18.20 0.25
CA LYS A 268 -12.55 19.06 1.07
C LYS A 268 -13.92 18.42 1.29
N GLY A 269 -14.34 17.54 0.39
CA GLY A 269 -15.59 16.76 0.50
C GLY A 269 -15.48 15.48 1.33
N ASP A 270 -14.31 15.15 1.89
CA ASP A 270 -14.00 13.87 2.52
C ASP A 270 -14.34 12.65 1.62
N GLU A 271 -14.27 12.85 0.29
CA GLU A 271 -14.41 11.81 -0.73
C GLU A 271 -13.09 11.06 -0.94
N ALA A 272 -11.97 11.76 -0.74
CA ALA A 272 -10.64 11.20 -0.62
C ALA A 272 -9.86 11.89 0.49
N PHE A 273 -8.92 11.17 1.12
CA PHE A 273 -8.02 11.74 2.11
C PHE A 273 -6.65 12.06 1.50
N LEU A 274 -6.11 13.23 1.80
CA LEU A 274 -4.73 13.58 1.45
C LEU A 274 -3.78 13.13 2.57
N GLU A 275 -2.84 12.27 2.21
CA GLU A 275 -1.62 12.01 2.97
C GLU A 275 -0.46 12.78 2.35
N VAL A 276 0.32 13.44 3.19
CA VAL A 276 1.57 14.09 2.77
C VAL A 276 2.74 13.17 3.12
N SER A 277 3.56 12.83 2.12
CA SER A 277 4.76 12.02 2.29
C SER A 277 6.03 12.83 2.06
N ILE A 278 6.96 12.72 3.01
CA ILE A 278 8.32 13.27 2.94
C ILE A 278 9.37 12.23 3.38
N ASP A 279 9.00 10.95 3.32
CA ASP A 279 9.80 9.80 3.76
C ASP A 279 10.94 9.45 2.78
N GLU A 280 10.73 9.66 1.48
CA GLU A 280 11.74 9.45 0.41
C GLU A 280 12.75 10.63 0.31
N THR A 281 13.22 11.13 1.45
CA THR A 281 14.27 12.17 1.53
C THR A 281 15.64 11.57 1.90
N ALA A 282 16.74 12.28 1.66
CA ALA A 282 18.09 11.77 1.97
C ALA A 282 18.35 11.76 3.48
N THR A 283 17.86 12.76 4.20
CA THR A 283 18.09 12.95 5.64
C THR A 283 16.79 12.76 6.42
N PRO A 284 16.83 12.13 7.61
CA PRO A 284 15.67 12.06 8.50
C PRO A 284 15.01 13.43 8.72
N THR A 285 13.69 13.42 8.89
CA THR A 285 12.92 14.62 9.20
C THR A 285 13.20 15.02 10.64
N ASP A 286 13.97 16.09 10.84
CA ASP A 286 14.23 16.63 12.18
C ASP A 286 12.90 17.03 12.85
N PRO A 287 12.72 16.83 14.18
CA PRO A 287 11.49 17.23 14.84
C PRO A 287 11.11 18.71 14.69
N LYS A 288 12.08 19.64 14.58
CA LYS A 288 11.81 21.06 14.29
C LYS A 288 11.29 21.23 12.86
N SER A 289 11.83 20.49 11.90
CA SER A 289 11.34 20.46 10.52
C SER A 289 9.89 19.96 10.46
N HIS A 290 9.58 18.87 11.19
CA HIS A 290 8.22 18.36 11.30
C HIS A 290 7.27 19.43 11.89
N LEU A 291 7.69 20.11 12.96
CA LEU A 291 6.92 21.23 13.54
C LEU A 291 6.70 22.37 12.53
N PHE A 292 7.73 22.79 11.80
CA PHE A 292 7.62 23.82 10.77
C PHE A 292 6.60 23.43 9.69
N ILE A 293 6.69 22.21 9.17
CA ILE A 293 5.74 21.67 8.18
C ILE A 293 4.30 21.68 8.73
N ALA A 294 4.11 21.22 9.96
CA ALA A 294 2.80 21.17 10.60
C ALA A 294 2.19 22.57 10.81
N LEU A 295 3.00 23.54 11.20
CA LEU A 295 2.59 24.95 11.34
C LEU A 295 2.20 25.55 10.00
N GLU A 296 3.01 25.32 8.97
CA GLU A 296 2.78 25.88 7.63
C GLU A 296 1.54 25.30 6.95
N LEU A 297 1.35 23.99 7.01
CA LEU A 297 0.17 23.35 6.42
C LEU A 297 -1.11 23.82 7.12
N LYS A 298 -1.08 23.96 8.46
CA LYS A 298 -2.18 24.56 9.22
C LYS A 298 -2.44 26.01 8.81
N ARG A 299 -1.40 26.84 8.67
CA ARG A 299 -1.52 28.25 8.24
C ARG A 299 -2.10 28.36 6.83
N ARG A 300 -1.76 27.44 5.94
CA ARG A 300 -2.24 27.36 4.55
C ARG A 300 -3.65 26.76 4.42
N GLY A 301 -4.26 26.33 5.53
CA GLY A 301 -5.60 25.74 5.53
C GLY A 301 -5.67 24.35 4.88
N VAL A 302 -4.53 23.64 4.82
CA VAL A 302 -4.47 22.24 4.36
C VAL A 302 -4.81 21.33 5.54
N LEU A 303 -5.94 20.61 5.45
CA LEU A 303 -6.37 19.70 6.51
C LEU A 303 -5.75 18.33 6.28
N LEU A 304 -4.61 18.07 6.92
CA LEU A 304 -3.97 16.76 6.89
C LEU A 304 -4.81 15.72 7.63
N LYS A 305 -4.94 14.52 7.04
CA LYS A 305 -5.41 13.34 7.76
C LYS A 305 -4.23 12.50 8.26
N THR A 306 -3.19 12.39 7.44
CA THR A 306 -1.95 11.68 7.78
C THR A 306 -0.71 12.41 7.22
N LEU A 307 0.42 12.26 7.92
CA LEU A 307 1.74 12.71 7.47
C LEU A 307 2.74 11.56 7.68
N ALA A 308 3.54 11.28 6.65
CA ALA A 308 4.62 10.29 6.69
C ALA A 308 5.99 11.00 6.73
N PRO A 309 6.60 11.14 7.93
CA PRO A 309 7.95 11.68 8.03
C PRO A 309 8.99 10.60 7.67
N ARG A 310 10.22 11.03 7.37
CA ARG A 310 11.37 10.13 7.36
C ARG A 310 11.91 9.98 8.79
N PHE A 311 11.57 8.91 9.48
CA PHE A 311 12.11 8.62 10.81
C PHE A 311 13.64 8.39 10.79
N ALA A 312 14.32 8.59 11.93
CA ALA A 312 15.73 8.23 12.08
C ALA A 312 15.99 6.74 11.88
N GLY A 313 17.20 6.42 11.41
CA GLY A 313 17.61 5.09 10.97
C GLY A 313 17.14 4.79 9.55
N GLU A 314 17.08 3.51 9.21
CA GLU A 314 16.77 3.07 7.85
C GLU A 314 15.61 2.08 7.81
N PHE A 315 14.69 2.35 6.88
CA PHE A 315 13.48 1.57 6.66
C PHE A 315 13.56 0.82 5.32
N GLN A 316 14.61 0.01 5.16
CA GLN A 316 14.82 -0.71 3.91
C GLN A 316 13.73 -1.76 3.66
N LYS A 317 13.49 -2.07 2.39
CA LYS A 317 12.43 -2.99 1.98
C LYS A 317 12.74 -4.42 2.43
N GLY A 318 11.72 -5.14 2.89
CA GLY A 318 11.79 -6.58 3.20
C GLY A 318 12.52 -6.98 4.48
N ILE A 319 13.07 -6.06 5.27
CA ILE A 319 13.84 -6.36 6.48
C ILE A 319 13.40 -5.49 7.66
N ASP A 320 13.89 -5.83 8.86
CA ASP A 320 13.64 -5.04 10.08
C ASP A 320 14.39 -3.70 10.04
N TYR A 321 14.10 -2.84 11.02
CA TYR A 321 14.72 -1.54 11.22
C TYR A 321 16.24 -1.64 11.42
N ILE A 322 16.99 -0.72 10.82
CA ILE A 322 18.43 -0.56 11.03
C ILE A 322 18.67 0.81 11.67
N GLY A 323 19.19 0.83 12.90
CA GLY A 323 19.53 2.08 13.60
C GLY A 323 19.51 1.95 15.12
N ASP A 324 19.61 3.09 15.81
CA ASP A 324 19.49 3.17 17.27
C ASP A 324 18.00 3.24 17.68
N LEU A 325 17.49 2.13 18.23
CA LEU A 325 16.10 2.05 18.73
C LEU A 325 15.80 3.09 19.81
N ALA A 326 16.77 3.47 20.64
CA ALA A 326 16.56 4.47 21.67
C ALA A 326 16.45 5.87 21.05
N GLN A 327 17.18 6.16 19.96
CA GLN A 327 17.00 7.38 19.18
C GLN A 327 15.62 7.40 18.52
N PHE A 328 15.24 6.31 17.84
CA PHE A 328 13.93 6.18 17.22
C PHE A 328 12.81 6.40 18.24
N GLU A 329 12.87 5.78 19.42
CA GLU A 329 11.87 5.94 20.48
C GLU A 329 11.74 7.41 20.93
N ARG A 330 12.88 8.10 21.16
CA ARG A 330 12.88 9.51 21.56
C ARG A 330 12.25 10.41 20.49
N GLU A 331 12.62 10.23 19.22
CA GLU A 331 12.10 11.05 18.12
C GLU A 331 10.64 10.74 17.81
N LEU A 332 10.21 9.47 17.90
CA LEU A 332 8.82 9.05 17.75
C LEU A 332 7.89 9.80 18.71
N ILE A 333 8.27 9.87 19.99
CA ILE A 333 7.48 10.58 21.03
C ILE A 333 7.31 12.06 20.63
N ILE A 334 8.37 12.70 20.12
CA ILE A 334 8.32 14.11 19.71
C ILE A 334 7.43 14.26 18.47
N HIS A 335 7.61 13.44 17.45
CA HIS A 335 6.79 13.49 16.24
C HIS A 335 5.32 13.25 16.52
N GLU A 336 5.00 12.30 17.38
CA GLU A 336 3.62 12.02 17.76
C GLU A 336 3.02 13.17 18.59
N THR A 337 3.80 13.80 19.47
CA THR A 337 3.38 15.00 20.21
C THR A 337 3.02 16.15 19.26
N ILE A 338 3.85 16.38 18.22
CA ILE A 338 3.58 17.39 17.19
C ILE A 338 2.31 17.02 16.41
N ALA A 339 2.19 15.77 15.99
CA ALA A 339 1.06 15.29 15.20
C ALA A 339 -0.27 15.41 15.96
N LEU A 340 -0.26 15.09 17.26
CA LEU A 340 -1.40 15.27 18.15
C LEU A 340 -1.79 16.74 18.30
N ALA A 341 -0.81 17.63 18.50
CA ALA A 341 -1.07 19.06 18.68
C ALA A 341 -1.64 19.76 17.42
N HIS A 342 -1.50 19.12 16.26
CA HIS A 342 -1.96 19.62 14.96
C HIS A 342 -3.03 18.75 14.30
N ASP A 343 -3.60 17.79 15.04
CA ASP A 343 -4.76 16.98 14.66
C ASP A 343 -4.63 16.19 13.34
N TYR A 344 -3.48 15.55 13.11
CA TYR A 344 -3.28 14.57 12.03
C TYR A 344 -2.54 13.34 12.53
N ARG A 345 -2.68 12.20 11.86
CA ARG A 345 -2.08 10.93 12.28
C ARG A 345 -0.70 10.72 11.66
N LEU A 346 0.19 10.04 12.38
CA LEU A 346 1.44 9.56 11.77
C LEU A 346 1.15 8.41 10.79
N SER A 347 1.94 8.37 9.73
CA SER A 347 1.95 7.28 8.75
C SER A 347 3.36 6.69 8.66
N VAL A 348 3.46 5.38 8.84
CA VAL A 348 4.72 4.63 8.80
C VAL A 348 4.86 3.96 7.45
N HIS A 349 5.62 4.61 6.57
CA HIS A 349 5.99 4.07 5.26
C HIS A 349 7.06 2.99 5.37
N SER A 350 7.13 2.12 4.35
CA SER A 350 8.00 0.94 4.36
C SER A 350 7.86 0.11 5.64
N GLY A 351 6.64 0.10 6.19
CA GLY A 351 6.35 -0.40 7.52
C GLY A 351 6.39 -1.92 7.63
N SER A 352 6.31 -2.66 6.52
CA SER A 352 6.39 -4.12 6.58
C SER A 352 7.71 -4.61 7.18
N ASP A 353 7.62 -5.68 7.97
CA ASP A 353 8.73 -6.39 8.60
C ASP A 353 9.53 -5.59 9.64
N LYS A 354 9.09 -4.39 10.01
CA LYS A 354 9.73 -3.53 11.02
C LYS A 354 9.36 -3.95 12.45
N PHE A 355 9.51 -5.24 12.75
CA PHE A 355 9.03 -5.86 13.98
C PHE A 355 9.65 -5.26 15.25
N SER A 356 10.89 -4.80 15.20
CA SER A 356 11.57 -4.20 16.35
C SER A 356 10.97 -2.86 16.80
N ILE A 357 10.39 -2.07 15.88
CA ILE A 357 9.80 -0.76 16.20
C ILE A 357 8.30 -0.81 16.47
N PHE A 358 7.59 -1.86 16.04
CA PHE A 358 6.14 -1.95 16.25
C PHE A 358 5.72 -1.88 17.73
N PRO A 359 6.41 -2.53 18.68
CA PRO A 359 6.10 -2.35 20.11
C PRO A 359 6.31 -0.91 20.59
N LEU A 360 7.26 -0.16 20.00
CA LEU A 360 7.47 1.25 20.32
C LEU A 360 6.34 2.12 19.77
N LEU A 361 5.90 1.88 18.54
CA LEU A 361 4.72 2.52 17.96
C LEU A 361 3.47 2.27 18.83
N ALA A 362 3.21 1.00 19.18
CA ALA A 362 2.07 0.60 20.00
C ALA A 362 2.11 1.20 21.42
N LYS A 363 3.31 1.42 21.97
CA LYS A 363 3.51 1.98 23.30
C LYS A 363 3.34 3.51 23.35
N HIS A 364 3.74 4.21 22.29
CA HIS A 364 3.85 5.68 22.31
C HIS A 364 2.81 6.40 21.47
N ILE A 365 2.07 5.69 20.61
CA ILE A 365 0.97 6.25 19.83
C ILE A 365 -0.36 5.72 20.38
N ASP A 366 -0.95 6.45 21.33
CA ASP A 366 -2.21 6.09 22.01
C ASP A 366 -3.48 6.39 21.18
N ARG A 367 -3.34 6.55 19.87
CA ARG A 367 -4.43 6.85 18.94
C ARG A 367 -4.26 6.11 17.62
N PRO A 368 -5.30 6.03 16.78
CA PRO A 368 -5.18 5.47 15.44
C PRO A 368 -4.03 6.09 14.64
N PHE A 369 -3.21 5.24 14.01
CA PHE A 369 -2.16 5.64 13.07
C PHE A 369 -2.19 4.76 11.83
N HIS A 370 -1.41 5.14 10.81
CA HIS A 370 -1.33 4.43 9.54
C HIS A 370 0.00 3.69 9.37
N VAL A 371 -0.03 2.48 8.82
CA VAL A 371 1.16 1.70 8.44
C VAL A 371 1.00 1.23 7.00
N LYS A 372 2.07 1.29 6.19
CA LYS A 372 2.03 0.79 4.81
C LYS A 372 2.85 -0.47 4.62
N THR A 373 2.23 -1.48 4.03
CA THR A 373 2.86 -2.73 3.56
C THR A 373 2.59 -2.91 2.07
N ALA A 374 3.50 -3.58 1.37
CA ALA A 374 3.26 -3.98 -0.03
C ALA A 374 4.09 -5.21 -0.41
N GLY A 375 5.40 -5.04 -0.57
CA GLY A 375 6.26 -6.10 -1.11
C GLY A 375 6.45 -7.32 -0.22
N THR A 376 6.15 -7.26 1.08
CA THR A 376 6.14 -8.47 1.93
C THR A 376 5.03 -9.46 1.52
N ASN A 377 3.92 -8.97 0.97
CA ASN A 377 2.86 -9.83 0.43
C ASN A 377 3.38 -10.65 -0.77
N TRP A 378 4.18 -10.01 -1.64
CA TRP A 378 4.92 -10.69 -2.71
C TRP A 378 5.93 -11.72 -2.17
N LEU A 379 6.62 -11.43 -1.06
CA LEU A 379 7.55 -12.38 -0.46
C LEU A 379 6.84 -13.63 0.08
N GLU A 380 5.63 -13.50 0.63
CA GLU A 380 4.83 -14.68 1.01
C GLU A 380 4.33 -15.45 -0.21
N ALA A 381 4.12 -14.81 -1.37
CA ALA A 381 3.87 -15.54 -2.61
C ALA A 381 5.11 -16.33 -3.07
N MET A 382 6.31 -15.75 -2.95
CA MET A 382 7.56 -16.47 -3.19
C MET A 382 7.79 -17.61 -2.20
N HIS A 383 7.26 -17.48 -0.98
CA HIS A 383 7.27 -18.54 0.03
C HIS A 383 6.38 -19.72 -0.40
N VAL A 384 5.21 -19.47 -1.01
CA VAL A 384 4.41 -20.54 -1.66
C VAL A 384 5.24 -21.27 -2.69
N VAL A 385 5.89 -20.54 -3.62
CA VAL A 385 6.73 -21.15 -4.67
C VAL A 385 7.83 -22.02 -4.05
N ALA A 386 8.53 -21.52 -3.02
CA ALA A 386 9.59 -22.28 -2.35
C ALA A 386 9.08 -23.58 -1.70
N LEU A 387 7.84 -23.60 -1.21
CA LEU A 387 7.24 -24.76 -0.54
C LEU A 387 6.67 -25.79 -1.51
N THR A 388 6.15 -25.35 -2.67
CA THR A 388 5.33 -26.21 -3.55
C THR A 388 5.94 -26.46 -4.92
N ASP A 389 6.85 -25.60 -5.38
CA ASP A 389 7.59 -25.76 -6.64
C ASP A 389 9.06 -25.30 -6.50
N PRO A 390 9.93 -26.14 -5.91
CA PRO A 390 11.35 -25.86 -5.76
C PRO A 390 12.07 -25.53 -7.08
N SER A 391 11.65 -26.14 -8.18
CA SER A 391 12.24 -25.92 -9.50
C SER A 391 11.97 -24.50 -9.99
N LEU A 392 10.71 -24.06 -9.91
CA LEU A 392 10.32 -22.69 -10.23
C LEU A 392 11.03 -21.69 -9.31
N TYR A 393 11.07 -21.95 -8.00
CA TYR A 393 11.76 -21.08 -7.05
C TYR A 393 13.24 -20.89 -7.43
N ARG A 394 13.97 -21.98 -7.71
CA ARG A 394 15.40 -21.91 -8.08
C ARG A 394 15.63 -21.12 -9.36
N ARG A 395 14.77 -21.30 -10.37
CA ARG A 395 14.81 -20.52 -11.62
C ARG A 395 14.57 -19.02 -11.34
N MET A 396 13.55 -18.69 -10.57
CA MET A 396 13.22 -17.32 -10.20
C MET A 396 14.31 -16.67 -9.35
N HIS A 397 14.86 -17.37 -8.35
CA HIS A 397 15.95 -16.87 -7.51
C HIS A 397 17.22 -16.62 -8.35
N THR A 398 17.56 -17.54 -9.26
CA THR A 398 18.70 -17.35 -10.19
C THR A 398 18.51 -16.11 -11.07
N HIS A 399 17.30 -15.93 -11.59
CA HIS A 399 16.96 -14.75 -12.39
C HIS A 399 17.00 -13.45 -11.58
N ALA A 400 16.54 -13.50 -10.32
CA ALA A 400 16.64 -12.37 -9.40
C ALA A 400 18.10 -11.96 -9.19
N LEU A 401 19.02 -12.92 -9.00
CA LEU A 401 20.46 -12.63 -8.88
C LEU A 401 20.99 -11.91 -10.13
N ALA A 402 20.59 -12.36 -11.32
CA ALA A 402 20.99 -11.73 -12.58
C ALA A 402 20.44 -10.31 -12.74
N ARG A 403 19.25 -10.03 -12.20
CA ARG A 403 18.54 -8.74 -12.30
C ARG A 403 18.74 -7.80 -11.13
N PHE A 404 19.43 -8.22 -10.09
CA PHE A 404 19.53 -7.46 -8.85
C PHE A 404 20.11 -6.05 -9.08
N LYS A 405 21.21 -5.95 -9.85
CA LYS A 405 21.83 -4.66 -10.17
C LYS A 405 20.85 -3.70 -10.85
N ASP A 406 20.06 -4.18 -11.81
CA ASP A 406 19.06 -3.35 -12.50
C ASP A 406 17.98 -2.87 -11.51
N ALA A 407 17.53 -3.74 -10.60
CA ALA A 407 16.51 -3.42 -9.60
C ALA A 407 16.95 -2.37 -8.58
N THR A 408 18.24 -2.29 -8.24
CA THR A 408 18.77 -1.27 -7.31
C THR A 408 18.65 0.16 -7.83
N ALA A 409 18.42 0.36 -9.12
CA ALA A 409 18.12 1.68 -9.68
C ALA A 409 16.77 2.25 -9.17
N PHE A 410 15.88 1.39 -8.68
CA PHE A 410 14.54 1.76 -8.23
C PHE A 410 14.36 1.72 -6.72
N TYR A 411 15.26 1.06 -5.99
CA TYR A 411 15.12 0.82 -4.56
C TYR A 411 16.47 0.97 -3.85
N VAL A 412 16.48 1.73 -2.76
CA VAL A 412 17.65 1.84 -1.88
C VAL A 412 17.67 0.64 -0.93
N VAL A 413 18.67 -0.22 -1.09
CA VAL A 413 18.95 -1.39 -0.24
C VAL A 413 20.45 -1.55 -0.04
N THR A 414 20.84 -2.20 1.06
CA THR A 414 22.25 -2.47 1.41
C THR A 414 22.60 -3.96 1.34
N THR A 415 21.87 -4.69 0.49
CA THR A 415 21.97 -6.15 0.33
C THR A 415 23.40 -6.58 0.00
N ASP A 416 23.91 -7.56 0.74
CA ASP A 416 25.18 -8.22 0.47
C ASP A 416 24.91 -9.59 -0.16
N LEU A 417 25.01 -9.65 -1.50
CA LEU A 417 24.78 -10.89 -2.26
C LEU A 417 25.75 -12.02 -1.87
N SER A 418 26.93 -11.70 -1.31
CA SER A 418 27.90 -12.72 -0.89
C SER A 418 27.45 -13.50 0.35
N LYS A 419 26.51 -12.94 1.13
CA LYS A 419 25.90 -13.60 2.29
C LYS A 419 24.75 -14.53 1.92
N ILE A 420 24.25 -14.46 0.69
CA ILE A 420 23.21 -15.37 0.21
C ILE A 420 23.86 -16.73 -0.08
N LYS A 421 23.38 -17.77 0.61
CA LYS A 421 23.87 -19.13 0.39
C LYS A 421 23.70 -19.52 -1.09
N PRO A 422 24.69 -20.12 -1.75
CA PRO A 422 24.54 -20.62 -3.12
C PRO A 422 23.43 -21.68 -3.23
N LEU A 423 22.59 -21.59 -4.27
CA LEU A 423 21.43 -22.47 -4.45
C LEU A 423 21.82 -23.95 -4.54
N ASP A 424 22.95 -24.28 -5.14
CA ASP A 424 23.50 -25.64 -5.28
C ASP A 424 23.93 -26.27 -3.94
N LYS A 425 24.05 -25.46 -2.88
CA LYS A 425 24.40 -25.89 -1.52
C LYS A 425 23.21 -25.98 -0.57
N VAL A 426 22.01 -25.70 -1.05
CA VAL A 426 20.77 -25.69 -0.25
C VAL A 426 19.82 -26.74 -0.84
N SER A 427 19.26 -27.63 -0.02
CA SER A 427 18.28 -28.61 -0.50
C SER A 427 16.93 -27.96 -0.80
N ASP A 428 16.08 -28.63 -1.58
CA ASP A 428 14.75 -28.13 -1.91
C ASP A 428 13.89 -27.84 -0.67
N GLN A 429 14.00 -28.68 0.36
CA GLN A 429 13.27 -28.52 1.63
C GLN A 429 13.72 -27.29 2.44
N GLN A 430 14.89 -26.74 2.13
CA GLN A 430 15.48 -25.60 2.83
C GLN A 430 15.33 -24.29 2.05
N LEU A 431 14.71 -24.28 0.86
CA LEU A 431 14.54 -23.06 0.06
C LEU A 431 13.73 -21.99 0.78
N CYS A 432 12.79 -22.38 1.65
CA CYS A 432 12.02 -21.44 2.46
C CYS A 432 12.88 -20.64 3.47
N ASP A 433 14.08 -21.11 3.81
CA ASP A 433 14.98 -20.39 4.72
C ASP A 433 15.52 -19.09 4.11
N TYR A 434 15.57 -18.96 2.78
CA TYR A 434 15.89 -17.70 2.12
C TYR A 434 14.86 -16.60 2.43
N LEU A 435 13.61 -16.95 2.72
CA LEU A 435 12.57 -15.98 3.07
C LEU A 435 12.67 -15.50 4.53
N LYS A 436 13.64 -16.03 5.29
CA LYS A 436 14.03 -15.61 6.64
C LYS A 436 15.37 -14.89 6.67
N ASP A 437 16.12 -14.88 5.56
CA ASP A 437 17.41 -14.21 5.42
C ASP A 437 17.22 -12.81 4.84
N ASP A 438 17.77 -11.80 5.51
CA ASP A 438 17.60 -10.40 5.11
C ASP A 438 18.08 -10.13 3.68
N ASN A 439 19.22 -10.70 3.27
CA ASN A 439 19.79 -10.43 1.96
C ASN A 439 18.96 -11.08 0.84
N ALA A 440 18.57 -12.34 1.04
CA ALA A 440 17.74 -13.05 0.07
C ALA A 440 16.32 -12.49 0.00
N ARG A 441 15.76 -12.02 1.12
CA ARG A 441 14.49 -11.28 1.13
C ARG A 441 14.60 -10.00 0.31
N GLN A 442 15.63 -9.17 0.52
CA GLN A 442 15.82 -7.95 -0.26
C GLN A 442 15.99 -8.23 -1.75
N LEU A 443 16.82 -9.22 -2.10
CA LEU A 443 16.98 -9.70 -3.47
C LEU A 443 15.63 -9.95 -4.14
N LEU A 444 14.81 -10.83 -3.54
CA LEU A 444 13.50 -11.20 -4.10
C LEU A 444 12.48 -10.05 -4.05
N HIS A 445 12.56 -9.19 -3.04
CA HIS A 445 11.61 -8.10 -2.83
C HIS A 445 11.70 -7.05 -3.93
N ILE A 446 12.90 -6.69 -4.38
CA ILE A 446 13.09 -5.61 -5.35
C ILE A 446 13.07 -6.09 -6.80
N THR A 447 13.29 -7.39 -7.06
CA THR A 447 13.31 -7.95 -8.43
C THR A 447 11.95 -8.43 -8.94
N TYR A 448 10.87 -8.25 -8.18
CA TYR A 448 9.51 -8.70 -8.53
C TYR A 448 9.08 -8.27 -9.95
N GLY A 449 9.41 -7.04 -10.38
CA GLY A 449 9.04 -6.53 -11.70
C GLY A 449 9.66 -7.36 -12.81
N TYR A 450 10.96 -7.64 -12.72
CA TYR A 450 11.66 -8.49 -13.68
C TYR A 450 11.14 -9.93 -13.67
N LEU A 451 10.87 -10.48 -12.49
CA LEU A 451 10.31 -11.84 -12.37
C LEU A 451 8.91 -11.96 -12.99
N LEU A 452 8.13 -10.87 -12.96
CA LEU A 452 6.79 -10.84 -13.53
C LEU A 452 6.76 -10.42 -15.01
N GLN A 453 7.74 -9.65 -15.50
CA GLN A 453 7.67 -9.03 -16.84
C GLN A 453 8.69 -9.52 -17.84
N ASP A 454 9.82 -10.09 -17.42
CA ASP A 454 10.82 -10.56 -18.37
C ASP A 454 10.27 -11.69 -19.24
N LYS A 455 10.66 -11.65 -20.51
CA LYS A 455 10.17 -12.52 -21.57
C LYS A 455 11.32 -13.22 -22.28
N GLU A 456 11.01 -14.39 -22.82
CA GLU A 456 11.85 -15.06 -23.82
C GLU A 456 11.84 -14.27 -25.14
N GLU A 457 12.76 -14.60 -26.05
CA GLU A 457 12.87 -13.98 -27.39
C GLU A 457 11.55 -14.05 -28.18
N LYS A 458 10.77 -15.13 -27.98
CA LYS A 458 9.47 -15.34 -28.64
C LYS A 458 8.32 -14.55 -28.00
N GLY A 459 8.58 -13.78 -26.95
CA GLY A 459 7.61 -12.89 -26.28
C GLY A 459 6.78 -13.54 -25.16
N ALA A 460 6.98 -14.83 -24.86
CA ALA A 460 6.36 -15.49 -23.71
C ALA A 460 7.04 -15.05 -22.40
N TYR A 461 6.28 -14.87 -21.32
CA TYR A 461 6.84 -14.54 -20.01
C TYR A 461 7.68 -15.70 -19.46
N LEU A 462 8.84 -15.39 -18.86
CA LEU A 462 9.73 -16.40 -18.30
C LEU A 462 9.12 -17.17 -17.12
N PHE A 463 8.38 -16.46 -16.25
CA PHE A 463 7.84 -17.03 -15.00
C PHE A 463 6.38 -16.69 -14.75
N ARG A 464 5.89 -15.53 -15.21
CA ARG A 464 4.56 -14.99 -14.86
C ARG A 464 3.44 -16.01 -14.99
N ASP A 465 3.37 -16.68 -16.13
CA ASP A 465 2.28 -17.61 -16.42
C ASP A 465 2.31 -18.86 -15.54
N GLU A 466 3.50 -19.41 -15.29
CA GLU A 466 3.70 -20.56 -14.42
C GLU A 466 3.42 -20.19 -12.95
N PHE A 467 3.93 -19.02 -12.52
CA PHE A 467 3.76 -18.46 -11.19
C PHE A 467 2.27 -18.24 -10.84
N PHE A 468 1.49 -17.57 -11.70
CA PHE A 468 0.07 -17.35 -11.44
C PHE A 468 -0.77 -18.63 -11.54
N ALA A 469 -0.35 -19.61 -12.35
CA ALA A 469 -0.98 -20.94 -12.33
C ALA A 469 -0.78 -21.63 -10.98
N LEU A 470 0.44 -21.58 -10.44
CA LEU A 470 0.78 -22.14 -9.14
C LEU A 470 0.02 -21.44 -8.01
N LEU A 471 0.00 -20.10 -7.99
CA LEU A 471 -0.76 -19.35 -6.97
C LEU A 471 -2.26 -19.63 -7.03
N GLY A 472 -2.85 -19.78 -8.22
CA GLY A 472 -4.26 -20.15 -8.35
C GLY A 472 -4.56 -21.56 -7.83
N LYS A 473 -3.60 -22.49 -7.92
CA LYS A 473 -3.70 -23.84 -7.38
C LYS A 473 -3.51 -23.86 -5.87
N GLU A 474 -2.54 -23.10 -5.36
CA GLU A 474 -2.14 -23.03 -3.95
C GLU A 474 -2.74 -21.80 -3.24
N GLU A 475 -3.94 -21.37 -3.68
CA GLU A 475 -4.57 -20.13 -3.22
C GLU A 475 -4.79 -20.11 -1.69
N GLU A 476 -5.27 -21.22 -1.12
CA GLU A 476 -5.50 -21.34 0.33
C GLU A 476 -4.19 -21.23 1.13
N LEU A 477 -3.11 -21.86 0.65
CA LEU A 477 -1.79 -21.76 1.27
C LEU A 477 -1.28 -20.31 1.25
N TYR A 478 -1.45 -19.58 0.14
CA TYR A 478 -1.06 -18.18 0.07
C TYR A 478 -1.85 -17.33 1.08
N GLN A 479 -3.16 -17.55 1.16
CA GLN A 479 -4.02 -16.86 2.14
C GLN A 479 -3.59 -17.14 3.59
N ASP A 480 -3.21 -18.37 3.91
CA ASP A 480 -2.74 -18.75 5.24
C ASP A 480 -1.40 -18.11 5.62
N LEU A 481 -0.45 -18.08 4.67
CA LEU A 481 0.83 -17.42 4.87
C LEU A 481 0.65 -15.91 5.10
N LEU A 482 -0.19 -15.26 4.29
CA LEU A 482 -0.56 -13.85 4.49
C LEU A 482 -1.25 -13.62 5.83
N ALA A 483 -2.22 -14.46 6.20
CA ALA A 483 -2.95 -14.33 7.46
C ALA A 483 -2.01 -14.42 8.66
N LYS A 484 -1.04 -15.34 8.63
CA LYS A 484 -0.02 -15.49 9.65
C LYS A 484 0.94 -14.29 9.67
N HIS A 485 1.47 -13.90 8.52
CA HIS A 485 2.49 -12.87 8.40
C HIS A 485 1.95 -11.48 8.75
N ILE A 486 0.82 -11.08 8.15
CA ILE A 486 0.16 -9.81 8.45
C ILE A 486 -0.49 -9.84 9.84
N GLY A 487 -0.98 -11.00 10.29
CA GLY A 487 -1.45 -11.18 11.68
C GLY A 487 -0.38 -10.82 12.72
N LYS A 488 0.89 -11.22 12.49
CA LYS A 488 2.03 -10.83 13.33
C LYS A 488 2.24 -9.31 13.38
N HIS A 489 2.01 -8.60 12.27
CA HIS A 489 2.09 -7.14 12.26
C HIS A 489 1.05 -6.54 13.19
N PHE A 490 -0.23 -6.95 13.05
CA PHE A 490 -1.31 -6.47 13.90
C PHE A 490 -1.06 -6.73 15.39
N GLU A 491 -0.55 -7.92 15.72
CA GLU A 491 -0.24 -8.27 17.11
C GLU A 491 0.81 -7.35 17.72
N LEU A 492 1.92 -7.12 17.01
CA LEU A 492 3.04 -6.30 17.49
C LEU A 492 2.71 -4.80 17.48
N LEU A 493 1.82 -4.36 16.60
CA LEU A 493 1.27 -2.99 16.59
C LEU A 493 0.22 -2.77 17.69
N GLY A 494 -0.09 -3.78 18.51
CA GLY A 494 -1.09 -3.67 19.57
C GLY A 494 -2.54 -3.61 19.06
N TRP A 495 -2.77 -3.79 17.77
CA TRP A 495 -4.10 -3.77 17.15
C TRP A 495 -4.80 -5.12 17.34
N LYS A 496 -5.21 -5.38 18.58
CA LYS A 496 -5.95 -6.57 18.98
C LYS A 496 -7.46 -6.37 18.75
N LYS A 497 -8.22 -7.46 18.94
CA LYS A 497 -9.68 -7.50 18.74
C LYS A 497 -10.42 -6.48 19.60
#